data_AF-A0A817Z300-F1
#
_entry.id   AF-A0A817Z300-F1
#
_cell.length_a   1.000
_cell.length_b   1.000
_cell.length_c   1.000
_cell.angle_alpha   90.00
_cell.angle_beta   90.00
_cell.angle_gamma   90.00
#
_symmetry.space_group_name_H-M   'P 1'
#
loop_
_entity.id
_entity.type
_entity.pdbx_description
1 polymer ?
#
loop_
_entity_poly.entity_id
_entity_poly.type
_entity_poly.pdbx_seq_one_letter_code
_entity_poly.pdbx_strand_id
1 'polypeptide(L)'
;MIPNATAWRHAANQNQQTAHDHSSTEEDAQSFQELRHQNFDFYKNNRQFIEFTGEKFIVKPVKAYKLNLATFQENTKFVHRSIVVSHIDLIHAVPIRILSLSSNALLAPVPVIDNYTNVFELKLRELNEELTVTKLALANVKLSLSTIENNTEKSKLHTTIHLTELKSSVTTNKNNVDELKLHTTSQLTELKSLLTAVEHNVDELKLHTTSQLTELKSSATAADNKLSALLTTQAEKDKVLTLFTGEIRLYTSSTTDLPANWLRCDGSKISRVTYSRLFAVIGTTYDVNNTDTATFQLPDLQGRVVIGRDISKIRTNYASKIGGTGGHARHTLTTDELPLHHHASGSLVTDMDGSHTHSIDDPGHKHDAKILEDYGSDSSEYFHVSTSNGKSGWYTSRIDVTSSTTNIILHRAGDHRHAVYGYTNVTGNGHPFSLLNPYLTLDYIIYAD
;
A
#
# COMPACT_ATOMS: atom_id res chain seq x y z
N MET A 1 38.39 26.50 45.10
CA MET A 1 37.39 27.56 45.33
C MET A 1 36.19 26.91 46.01
N ILE A 2 35.92 27.26 47.26
CA ILE A 2 34.75 26.80 48.00
C ILE A 2 33.64 27.83 47.78
N PRO A 3 32.45 27.45 47.25
CA PRO A 3 31.25 28.24 47.38
C PRO A 3 30.40 27.75 48.57
N ASN A 4 30.41 28.60 49.59
CA ASN A 4 29.47 28.87 50.68
C ASN A 4 28.21 28.00 50.90
N ALA A 5 28.07 27.49 52.12
CA ALA A 5 26.97 26.68 52.69
C ALA A 5 25.62 27.41 52.88
N THR A 6 25.37 28.49 52.13
CA THR A 6 24.12 29.28 52.23
C THR A 6 23.11 28.93 51.12
N ALA A 7 23.51 28.22 50.06
CA ALA A 7 22.62 27.79 48.98
C ALA A 7 21.71 26.59 49.34
N TRP A 8 22.06 25.81 50.37
CA TRP A 8 21.29 24.62 50.75
C TRP A 8 20.06 24.90 51.62
N ARG A 9 19.99 26.08 52.26
CA ARG A 9 18.87 26.42 53.14
C ARG A 9 17.67 27.03 52.41
N HIS A 10 17.85 27.48 51.16
CA HIS A 10 16.76 28.06 50.36
C HIS A 10 16.07 27.06 49.42
N ALA A 11 16.76 26.00 48.98
CA ALA A 11 16.16 24.94 48.14
C ALA A 11 15.24 23.99 48.92
N ALA A 12 15.48 23.80 50.23
CA ALA A 12 14.64 22.94 51.07
C ALA A 12 13.29 23.57 51.46
N ASN A 13 13.20 24.92 51.52
CA ASN A 13 11.99 25.61 51.95
C ASN A 13 11.02 25.96 50.81
N GLN A 14 11.39 25.77 49.53
CA GLN A 14 10.44 25.93 48.41
C GLN A 14 9.75 24.62 47.99
N ASN A 15 10.16 23.46 48.52
CA ASN A 15 9.57 22.17 48.17
C ASN A 15 8.52 21.65 49.17
N GLN A 16 8.10 22.45 50.16
CA GLN A 16 6.96 22.13 51.03
C GLN A 16 5.64 22.77 50.58
N GLN A 17 5.60 23.44 49.43
CA GLN A 17 4.43 24.20 49.03
C GLN A 17 4.14 24.16 47.53
N THR A 18 4.14 22.97 46.93
CA THR A 18 3.35 22.61 45.73
C THR A 18 3.49 21.10 45.48
N ALA A 19 2.92 20.29 46.38
CA ALA A 19 2.49 18.94 46.04
C ALA A 19 1.01 19.03 45.68
N HIS A 20 0.73 19.55 44.49
CA HIS A 20 -0.55 19.44 43.82
C HIS A 20 -0.27 19.42 42.32
N ASP A 21 -0.96 18.52 41.64
CA ASP A 21 -1.03 18.30 40.19
C ASP A 21 0.04 17.39 39.56
N HIS A 22 -0.46 16.19 39.27
CA HIS A 22 0.05 15.27 38.25
C HIS A 22 -0.07 15.88 36.85
N SER A 23 1.04 15.89 36.10
CA SER A 23 1.06 15.56 34.67
C SER A 23 2.49 15.31 34.20
N SER A 24 2.72 14.12 33.60
CA SER A 24 3.54 13.84 32.39
C SER A 24 4.99 14.40 32.33
N THR A 25 6.06 13.66 32.02
CA THR A 25 6.35 12.93 30.77
C THR A 25 7.73 12.24 30.87
N GLU A 26 7.92 11.21 30.05
CA GLU A 26 9.01 10.20 30.03
C GLU A 26 10.43 10.63 29.57
N GLU A 27 10.78 11.92 29.49
CA GLU A 27 12.15 12.32 29.10
C GLU A 27 13.15 12.45 30.27
N ASP A 28 12.69 12.47 31.53
CA ASP A 28 13.56 12.59 32.71
C ASP A 28 14.09 11.25 33.26
N ALA A 29 13.66 10.11 32.69
CA ALA A 29 14.04 8.78 33.19
C ALA A 29 15.34 8.22 32.59
N GLN A 30 15.80 8.70 31.43
CA GLN A 30 17.05 8.25 30.81
C GLN A 30 18.30 8.95 31.37
N SER A 31 18.19 10.17 31.92
CA SER A 31 19.31 10.86 32.59
C SER A 31 19.66 10.30 33.98
N PHE A 32 18.67 9.71 34.68
CA PHE A 32 18.84 9.17 36.03
C PHE A 32 19.55 7.79 36.08
N GLN A 33 19.58 7.04 34.98
CA GLN A 33 20.22 5.72 34.89
C GLN A 33 21.72 5.80 34.55
N GLU A 34 22.15 6.74 33.71
CA GLU A 34 23.59 6.95 33.41
C GLU A 34 24.36 7.57 34.58
N LEU A 35 23.74 8.46 35.35
CA LEU A 35 24.31 9.01 36.59
C LEU A 35 24.44 7.96 37.72
N ARG A 36 23.62 6.91 37.71
CA ARG A 36 23.67 5.86 38.74
C ARG A 36 24.77 4.83 38.48
N HIS A 37 25.08 4.54 37.21
CA HIS A 37 26.20 3.67 36.83
C HIS A 37 27.57 4.35 36.96
N GLN A 38 27.70 5.65 36.66
CA GLN A 38 28.96 6.39 36.91
C GLN A 38 29.24 6.60 38.40
N ASN A 39 28.21 6.74 39.25
CA ASN A 39 28.38 6.86 40.70
C ASN A 39 28.81 5.53 41.36
N PHE A 40 28.30 4.38 40.91
CA PHE A 40 28.63 3.09 41.52
C PHE A 40 30.10 2.67 41.31
N ASP A 41 30.68 2.98 40.14
CA ASP A 41 32.10 2.73 39.87
C ASP A 41 33.03 3.76 40.55
N PHE A 42 32.56 4.98 40.80
CA PHE A 42 33.29 5.98 41.61
C PHE A 42 33.39 5.55 43.09
N TYR A 43 32.32 4.99 43.67
CA TYR A 43 32.31 4.53 45.08
C TYR A 43 33.12 3.25 45.32
N LYS A 44 33.30 2.38 44.32
CA LYS A 44 34.08 1.14 44.44
C LYS A 44 35.59 1.37 44.39
N ASN A 45 36.03 2.41 43.68
CA ASN A 45 37.45 2.73 43.47
C ASN A 45 38.02 3.79 44.46
N ASN A 46 37.19 4.47 45.27
CA ASN A 46 37.61 5.58 46.14
C ASN A 46 37.35 5.37 47.65
N ARG A 47 37.59 4.18 48.20
CA ARG A 47 37.66 4.02 49.67
C ARG A 47 39.02 4.47 50.21
N GLN A 48 39.10 5.75 50.57
CA GLN A 48 40.17 6.30 51.39
C GLN A 48 39.59 6.68 52.76
N PHE A 49 40.26 6.30 53.84
CA PHE A 49 39.95 6.82 55.18
C PHE A 49 40.78 8.09 55.43
N ILE A 50 40.12 9.09 56.02
CA ILE A 50 40.74 10.33 56.52
C ILE A 50 40.86 10.16 58.04
N GLU A 51 42.08 10.07 58.55
CA GLU A 51 42.38 10.01 59.99
C GLU A 51 42.80 11.41 60.47
N PHE A 52 42.25 11.87 61.60
CA PHE A 52 42.56 13.17 62.18
C PHE A 52 43.48 12.98 63.39
N THR A 53 44.74 13.38 63.26
CA THR A 53 45.67 13.47 64.39
C THR A 53 46.10 14.92 64.55
N GLY A 54 45.53 15.58 65.56
CA GLY A 54 46.07 16.77 66.23
C GLY A 54 46.23 18.06 65.44
N GLU A 55 46.72 18.03 64.20
CA GLU A 55 47.05 19.23 63.40
C GLU A 55 47.20 18.99 61.87
N LYS A 56 46.93 17.80 61.30
CA LYS A 56 46.89 17.55 59.82
C LYS A 56 46.05 16.33 59.40
N PHE A 57 45.49 16.35 58.18
CA PHE A 57 44.77 15.22 57.55
C PHE A 57 45.71 14.41 56.65
N ILE A 58 45.71 13.07 56.78
CA ILE A 58 46.45 12.15 55.87
C ILE A 58 45.48 11.10 55.31
N VAL A 59 45.65 10.78 54.02
CA VAL A 59 44.78 9.91 53.22
C VAL A 59 45.50 8.59 52.90
N LYS A 60 44.89 7.42 53.16
CA LYS A 60 45.44 6.09 52.76
C LYS A 60 44.39 5.19 52.08
N PRO A 61 44.79 4.35 51.09
CA PRO A 61 43.90 3.42 50.39
C PRO A 61 43.72 2.07 51.12
N VAL A 62 42.54 1.45 50.99
CA VAL A 62 42.18 0.14 51.58
C VAL A 62 42.58 -1.03 50.67
N LYS A 63 43.39 -1.98 51.17
CA LYS A 63 43.58 -3.31 50.55
C LYS A 63 42.43 -4.25 50.92
N ALA A 64 41.90 -4.97 49.93
CA ALA A 64 40.86 -5.98 50.09
C ALA A 64 41.32 -7.14 50.99
N TYR A 65 40.52 -7.49 52.01
CA TYR A 65 40.72 -8.72 52.77
C TYR A 65 39.76 -9.81 52.30
N LYS A 66 40.36 -10.80 51.64
CA LYS A 66 39.84 -12.17 51.47
C LYS A 66 39.83 -12.84 52.84
N LEU A 67 38.74 -13.52 53.17
CA LEU A 67 38.63 -14.43 54.30
C LEU A 67 39.79 -15.43 54.25
N ASN A 68 40.66 -15.47 55.27
CA ASN A 68 41.57 -16.59 55.48
C ASN A 68 41.61 -16.96 56.96
N LEU A 69 41.40 -18.24 57.18
CA LEU A 69 41.27 -18.96 58.43
C LEU A 69 42.70 -19.30 58.92
N ALA A 70 43.33 -18.39 59.65
CA ALA A 70 44.55 -18.66 60.42
C ALA A 70 44.79 -17.54 61.45
N THR A 71 45.20 -17.90 62.67
CA THR A 71 45.41 -17.09 63.90
C THR A 71 44.11 -16.68 64.61
N PHE A 72 43.62 -17.29 65.71
CA PHE A 72 44.29 -17.90 66.88
C PHE A 72 45.51 -17.11 67.35
N GLN A 73 45.29 -15.85 67.73
CA GLN A 73 46.00 -15.13 68.78
C GLN A 73 45.38 -13.74 68.91
N GLU A 74 44.56 -13.57 69.95
CA GLU A 74 44.53 -12.40 70.84
C GLU A 74 43.35 -12.51 71.81
N ASN A 75 43.42 -13.56 72.65
CA ASN A 75 43.04 -13.41 74.05
C ASN A 75 44.37 -13.42 74.81
N THR A 76 44.88 -12.23 75.16
CA THR A 76 45.60 -11.88 76.40
C THR A 76 46.53 -10.67 76.20
N LYS A 77 46.44 -9.73 77.16
CA LYS A 77 47.44 -8.73 77.61
C LYS A 77 47.51 -7.37 76.92
N PHE A 78 46.76 -6.41 77.47
CA PHE A 78 47.17 -5.05 77.87
C PHE A 78 46.03 -4.60 78.83
N VAL A 79 46.18 -4.13 80.08
CA VAL A 79 47.16 -3.27 80.74
C VAL A 79 47.15 -3.54 82.26
N HIS A 80 48.32 -3.81 82.85
CA HIS A 80 48.62 -3.35 84.20
C HIS A 80 50.03 -2.76 84.20
N ARG A 81 50.10 -1.43 84.13
CA ARG A 81 51.27 -0.64 84.53
C ARG A 81 50.79 0.49 85.45
N SER A 82 51.07 0.28 86.73
CA SER A 82 51.15 1.25 87.83
C SER A 82 51.98 0.49 88.89
N ILE A 83 53.32 0.51 88.84
CA ILE A 83 54.23 1.47 89.50
C ILE A 83 53.73 1.88 90.89
N VAL A 84 54.31 1.31 91.97
CA VAL A 84 55.19 1.96 92.97
C VAL A 84 55.91 0.88 93.82
N VAL A 85 57.23 0.78 93.59
CA VAL A 85 58.38 0.77 94.54
C VAL A 85 58.45 -0.16 95.78
N SER A 86 59.66 -0.73 95.94
CA SER A 86 60.36 -1.31 97.11
C SER A 86 60.33 -2.85 97.18
N HIS A 87 61.41 -3.63 97.08
CA HIS A 87 62.87 -3.49 97.33
C HIS A 87 63.60 -4.42 96.32
N ILE A 88 64.67 -4.13 95.56
CA ILE A 88 66.00 -3.54 95.80
C ILE A 88 66.68 -4.03 97.09
N ASP A 89 67.58 -4.98 96.89
CA ASP A 89 68.88 -5.22 97.55
C ASP A 89 69.01 -4.83 99.03
N LEU A 90 69.11 -5.85 99.88
CA LEU A 90 70.06 -5.81 100.98
C LEU A 90 71.08 -6.94 100.81
N ILE A 91 72.18 -6.57 100.15
CA ILE A 91 73.50 -7.16 100.31
C ILE A 91 73.87 -7.17 101.80
N HIS A 92 74.34 -8.31 102.31
CA HIS A 92 75.41 -8.54 103.30
C HIS A 92 75.48 -10.07 103.50
N ALA A 93 76.32 -10.81 102.76
CA ALA A 93 77.69 -11.15 103.14
C ALA A 93 77.89 -11.39 104.65
N VAL A 94 77.87 -12.66 105.08
CA VAL A 94 78.89 -13.22 106.00
C VAL A 94 79.17 -14.67 105.63
N PRO A 95 80.39 -15.02 105.18
CA PRO A 95 80.87 -16.39 105.08
C PRO A 95 81.71 -16.82 106.31
N ILE A 96 81.62 -18.12 106.63
CA ILE A 96 82.68 -19.01 107.19
C ILE A 96 83.07 -18.87 108.68
N ARG A 97 82.93 -19.97 109.44
CA ARG A 97 84.08 -20.68 110.05
C ARG A 97 83.72 -22.07 110.59
N ILE A 98 84.39 -23.07 110.01
CA ILE A 98 84.63 -24.40 110.57
C ILE A 98 85.54 -24.25 111.78
N LEU A 99 85.22 -24.88 112.90
CA LEU A 99 86.20 -25.26 113.93
C LEU A 99 85.90 -26.69 114.39
N SER A 100 86.55 -27.65 113.71
CA SER A 100 87.00 -28.86 114.38
C SER A 100 88.23 -28.50 115.21
N LEU A 101 88.28 -28.85 116.49
CA LEU A 101 89.55 -29.10 117.16
C LEU A 101 89.41 -30.27 118.13
N SER A 102 90.28 -31.23 117.90
CA SER A 102 90.47 -32.51 118.52
C SER A 102 91.45 -32.46 119.70
N SER A 103 91.27 -33.41 120.63
CA SER A 103 92.32 -34.13 121.38
C SER A 103 92.97 -33.52 122.64
N ASN A 104 92.71 -34.22 123.76
CA ASN A 104 93.60 -34.66 124.85
C ASN A 104 94.65 -33.71 125.45
N ALA A 105 94.51 -33.42 126.76
CA ALA A 105 95.60 -33.61 127.74
C ALA A 105 95.07 -33.66 129.19
N LEU A 106 95.75 -34.49 129.98
CA LEU A 106 95.47 -34.96 131.34
C LEU A 106 95.87 -33.96 132.45
N LEU A 107 95.14 -34.04 133.57
CA LEU A 107 95.53 -33.85 135.00
C LEU A 107 95.84 -32.46 135.62
N ALA A 108 94.89 -32.08 136.50
CA ALA A 108 95.01 -31.44 137.84
C ALA A 108 95.12 -29.89 137.98
N PRO A 109 94.69 -29.27 139.12
CA PRO A 109 93.31 -29.10 139.59
C PRO A 109 92.91 -27.64 139.99
N VAL A 110 91.60 -27.28 139.84
CA VAL A 110 90.78 -26.28 140.62
C VAL A 110 91.21 -24.77 140.58
N PRO A 111 90.33 -23.73 140.48
CA PRO A 111 88.95 -23.63 141.00
C PRO A 111 87.84 -23.14 140.04
N VAL A 112 86.61 -23.36 140.51
CA VAL A 112 85.31 -22.94 139.97
C VAL A 112 85.11 -21.43 140.09
N ILE A 113 84.52 -20.77 139.07
CA ILE A 113 83.43 -19.75 139.15
C ILE A 113 83.15 -19.12 137.75
N ASP A 114 81.86 -19.18 137.37
CA ASP A 114 81.02 -18.31 136.52
C ASP A 114 81.47 -17.78 135.14
N ASN A 115 80.94 -18.40 134.07
CA ASN A 115 80.87 -17.78 132.73
C ASN A 115 79.60 -18.17 131.91
N TYR A 116 78.48 -18.45 132.58
CA TYR A 116 77.22 -18.81 131.90
C TYR A 116 76.33 -17.60 131.55
N THR A 117 76.54 -16.44 132.19
CA THR A 117 75.64 -15.27 132.07
C THR A 117 75.80 -14.50 130.75
N ASN A 118 77.02 -14.44 130.18
CA ASN A 118 77.29 -13.69 128.94
C ASN A 118 76.81 -14.39 127.66
N VAL A 119 76.72 -15.72 127.66
CA VAL A 119 76.21 -16.49 126.52
C VAL A 119 74.67 -16.43 126.46
N PHE A 120 74.01 -16.42 127.62
CA PHE A 120 72.55 -16.41 127.73
C PHE A 120 71.95 -15.08 127.26
N GLU A 121 72.50 -13.94 127.70
CA GLU A 121 72.09 -12.59 127.26
C GLU A 121 72.29 -12.36 125.75
N LEU A 122 73.39 -12.85 125.17
CA LEU A 122 73.63 -12.80 123.72
C LEU A 122 72.60 -13.63 122.94
N LYS A 123 72.27 -14.83 123.42
CA LYS A 123 71.26 -15.71 122.79
C LYS A 123 69.85 -15.13 122.90
N LEU A 124 69.52 -14.50 124.02
CA LEU A 124 68.24 -13.80 124.24
C LEU A 124 68.08 -12.59 123.32
N ARG A 125 69.16 -11.84 123.06
CA ARG A 125 69.17 -10.73 122.12
C ARG A 125 69.00 -11.19 120.67
N GLU A 126 69.70 -12.26 120.27
CA GLU A 126 69.57 -12.89 118.95
C GLU A 126 68.14 -13.43 118.72
N LEU A 127 67.55 -14.11 119.73
CA LEU A 127 66.16 -14.56 119.70
C LEU A 127 65.15 -13.39 119.64
N ASN A 128 65.41 -12.27 120.30
CA ASN A 128 64.54 -11.09 120.23
C ASN A 128 64.64 -10.36 118.89
N GLU A 129 65.82 -10.30 118.28
CA GLU A 129 66.02 -9.77 116.94
C GLU A 129 65.34 -10.67 115.90
N GLU A 130 65.51 -12.00 115.98
CA GLU A 130 64.77 -12.96 115.16
C GLU A 130 63.25 -12.83 115.36
N LEU A 131 62.75 -12.70 116.59
CA LEU A 131 61.34 -12.50 116.88
C LEU A 131 60.81 -11.20 116.26
N THR A 132 61.62 -10.13 116.26
CA THR A 132 61.24 -8.83 115.69
C THR A 132 61.21 -8.90 114.16
N VAL A 133 62.21 -9.53 113.54
CA VAL A 133 62.23 -9.80 112.08
C VAL A 133 61.04 -10.67 111.66
N THR A 134 60.70 -11.69 112.46
CA THR A 134 59.57 -12.58 112.20
C THR A 134 58.23 -11.86 112.34
N LYS A 135 58.07 -10.97 113.32
CA LYS A 135 56.88 -10.10 113.47
C LYS A 135 56.73 -9.13 112.30
N LEU A 136 57.84 -8.55 111.83
CA LEU A 136 57.85 -7.64 110.68
C LEU A 136 57.50 -8.40 109.38
N ALA A 137 58.05 -9.60 109.19
CA ALA A 137 57.71 -10.48 108.07
C ALA A 137 56.23 -10.89 108.09
N LEU A 138 55.70 -11.24 109.26
CA LEU A 138 54.28 -11.55 109.43
C LEU A 138 53.38 -10.34 109.12
N ALA A 139 53.77 -9.13 109.53
CA ALA A 139 53.07 -7.90 109.19
C ALA A 139 53.05 -7.65 107.66
N ASN A 140 54.18 -7.86 106.99
CA ASN A 140 54.29 -7.75 105.53
C ASN A 140 53.43 -8.79 104.79
N VAL A 141 53.38 -10.03 105.30
CA VAL A 141 52.50 -11.08 104.76
C VAL A 141 51.02 -10.70 104.93
N LYS A 142 50.63 -10.16 106.10
CA LYS A 142 49.25 -9.69 106.33
C LYS A 142 48.86 -8.54 105.40
N LEU A 143 49.75 -7.57 105.19
CA LEU A 143 49.57 -6.48 104.22
C LEU A 143 49.43 -7.01 102.78
N SER A 144 50.27 -7.96 102.40
CA SER A 144 50.21 -8.61 101.08
C SER A 144 48.91 -9.37 100.88
N LEU A 145 48.45 -10.12 101.90
CA LEU A 145 47.20 -10.85 101.86
C LEU A 145 46.00 -9.90 101.73
N SER A 146 45.94 -8.84 102.53
CA SER A 146 44.90 -7.81 102.43
C SER A 146 44.86 -7.14 101.05
N THR A 147 46.04 -6.93 100.44
CA THR A 147 46.15 -6.39 99.07
C THR A 147 45.60 -7.37 98.03
N ILE A 148 45.88 -8.68 98.17
CA ILE A 148 45.37 -9.73 97.28
C ILE A 148 43.84 -9.87 97.41
N GLU A 149 43.31 -9.85 98.62
CA GLU A 149 41.86 -9.91 98.89
C GLU A 149 41.14 -8.72 98.26
N ASN A 150 41.65 -7.50 98.45
CA ASN A 150 41.09 -6.29 97.83
C ASN A 150 41.15 -6.35 96.29
N ASN A 151 42.28 -6.77 95.72
CA ASN A 151 42.41 -6.93 94.27
C ASN A 151 41.46 -8.00 93.70
N THR A 152 41.19 -9.05 94.47
CA THR A 152 40.25 -10.12 94.09
C THR A 152 38.81 -9.60 94.12
N GLU A 153 38.40 -8.88 95.17
CA GLU A 153 37.07 -8.24 95.23
C GLU A 153 36.91 -7.18 94.12
N LYS A 154 37.94 -6.37 93.85
CA LYS A 154 37.94 -5.44 92.72
C LYS A 154 37.78 -6.16 91.37
N SER A 155 38.46 -7.28 91.17
CA SER A 155 38.35 -8.11 89.97
C SER A 155 36.95 -8.74 89.80
N LYS A 156 36.36 -9.25 90.90
CA LYS A 156 34.98 -9.75 90.90
C LYS A 156 33.98 -8.64 90.56
N LEU A 157 34.14 -7.45 91.16
CA LEU A 157 33.29 -6.30 90.88
C LEU A 157 33.40 -5.87 89.42
N HIS A 158 34.62 -5.77 88.88
CA HIS A 158 34.87 -5.43 87.48
C HIS A 158 34.23 -6.45 86.52
N THR A 159 34.38 -7.75 86.81
CA THR A 159 33.74 -8.83 86.03
C THR A 159 32.22 -8.75 86.09
N THR A 160 31.65 -8.42 87.26
CA THR A 160 30.21 -8.28 87.45
C THR A 160 29.65 -7.08 86.69
N ILE A 161 30.35 -5.94 86.72
CA ILE A 161 30.00 -4.74 85.95
C ILE A 161 30.02 -5.06 84.45
N HIS A 162 31.12 -5.62 83.95
CA HIS A 162 31.22 -6.00 82.53
C HIS A 162 30.14 -6.99 82.11
N LEU A 163 29.83 -8.00 82.93
CA LEU A 163 28.76 -8.94 82.63
C LEU A 163 27.39 -8.25 82.60
N THR A 164 27.17 -7.25 83.45
CA THR A 164 25.93 -6.46 83.48
C THR A 164 25.81 -5.57 82.25
N GLU A 165 26.87 -4.87 81.86
CA GLU A 165 26.94 -4.09 80.62
C GLU A 165 26.72 -4.98 79.38
N LEU A 166 27.36 -6.15 79.34
CA LEU A 166 27.23 -7.10 78.24
C LEU A 166 25.78 -7.62 78.14
N LYS A 167 25.15 -7.96 79.27
CA LYS A 167 23.74 -8.36 79.32
C LYS A 167 22.81 -7.24 78.84
N SER A 168 23.07 -5.99 79.24
CA SER A 168 22.31 -4.84 78.77
C SER A 168 22.47 -4.66 77.26
N SER A 169 23.70 -4.72 76.74
CA SER A 169 23.99 -4.61 75.31
C SER A 169 23.35 -5.72 74.49
N VAL A 170 23.40 -6.97 74.96
CA VAL A 170 22.71 -8.11 74.34
C VAL A 170 21.20 -7.90 74.32
N THR A 171 20.62 -7.36 75.39
CA THR A 171 19.17 -7.07 75.47
C THR A 171 18.79 -5.98 74.48
N THR A 172 19.54 -4.88 74.42
CA THR A 172 19.33 -3.80 73.44
C THR A 172 19.44 -4.32 72.01
N ASN A 173 20.47 -5.11 71.70
CA ASN A 173 20.65 -5.68 70.37
C ASN A 173 19.52 -6.65 70.00
N LYS A 174 19.01 -7.43 70.96
CA LYS A 174 17.85 -8.29 70.73
C LYS A 174 16.61 -7.47 70.40
N ASN A 175 16.33 -6.41 71.15
CA ASN A 175 15.19 -5.52 70.89
C ASN A 175 15.31 -4.86 69.51
N ASN A 176 16.50 -4.37 69.14
CA ASN A 176 16.76 -3.80 67.82
C ASN A 176 16.51 -4.82 66.70
N VAL A 177 16.92 -6.08 66.90
CA VAL A 177 16.66 -7.17 65.94
C VAL A 177 15.17 -7.47 65.83
N ASP A 178 14.44 -7.48 66.95
CA ASP A 178 13.00 -7.74 66.96
C ASP A 178 12.22 -6.59 66.30
N GLU A 179 12.61 -5.33 66.52
CA GLU A 179 12.08 -4.16 65.82
C GLU A 179 12.37 -4.22 64.31
N LEU A 180 13.60 -4.56 63.91
CA LEU A 180 13.97 -4.72 62.50
C LEU A 180 13.14 -5.83 61.82
N LYS A 181 12.92 -6.97 62.51
CA LYS A 181 12.06 -8.04 62.00
C LYS A 181 10.62 -7.57 61.83
N LEU A 182 10.07 -6.85 62.81
CA LEU A 182 8.72 -6.31 62.74
C LEU A 182 8.58 -5.33 61.56
N HIS A 183 9.53 -4.40 61.41
CA HIS A 183 9.54 -3.44 60.32
C HIS A 183 9.61 -4.14 58.95
N THR A 184 10.53 -5.10 58.80
CA THR A 184 10.70 -5.87 57.55
C THR A 184 9.43 -6.68 57.22
N THR A 185 8.77 -7.25 58.24
CA THR A 185 7.52 -8.01 58.06
C THR A 185 6.37 -7.09 57.63
N SER A 186 6.30 -5.90 58.23
CA SER A 186 5.31 -4.88 57.86
C SER A 186 5.51 -4.43 56.41
N GLN A 187 6.75 -4.07 56.03
CA GLN A 187 7.09 -3.68 54.66
C GLN A 187 6.80 -4.80 53.65
N LEU A 188 7.11 -6.05 54.00
CA LEU A 188 6.80 -7.19 53.13
C LEU A 188 5.29 -7.39 52.97
N THR A 189 4.51 -7.15 54.02
CA THR A 189 3.05 -7.24 53.97
C THR A 189 2.46 -6.15 53.08
N GLU A 190 2.96 -4.92 53.21
CA GLU A 190 2.56 -3.80 52.36
C GLU A 190 2.91 -4.05 50.89
N LEU A 191 4.15 -4.49 50.62
CA LEU A 191 4.59 -4.84 49.26
C LEU A 191 3.75 -5.98 48.64
N LYS A 192 3.37 -6.99 49.43
CA LYS A 192 2.48 -8.05 48.97
C LYS A 192 1.08 -7.51 48.64
N SER A 193 0.54 -6.63 49.46
CA SER A 193 -0.76 -6.00 49.20
C SER A 193 -0.72 -5.16 47.93
N LEU A 194 0.35 -4.38 47.73
CA LEU A 194 0.55 -3.59 46.52
C LEU A 194 0.69 -4.48 45.28
N LEU A 195 1.43 -5.59 45.39
CA LEU A 195 1.57 -6.56 44.30
C LEU A 195 0.21 -7.13 43.89
N THR A 196 -0.62 -7.55 44.84
CA THR A 196 -1.96 -8.07 44.54
C THR A 196 -2.86 -7.02 43.89
N ALA A 197 -2.78 -5.76 44.31
CA ALA A 197 -3.51 -4.66 43.67
C ALA A 197 -3.03 -4.42 42.23
N VAL A 198 -1.72 -4.49 41.98
CA VAL A 198 -1.16 -4.37 40.62
C VAL A 198 -1.59 -5.54 39.75
N GLU A 199 -1.55 -6.77 40.25
CA GLU A 199 -2.01 -7.96 39.53
C GLU A 199 -3.48 -7.83 39.14
N HIS A 200 -4.34 -7.36 40.06
CA HIS A 200 -5.74 -7.11 39.79
C HIS A 200 -5.96 -6.06 38.69
N ASN A 201 -5.27 -4.91 38.79
CA ASN A 201 -5.37 -3.85 37.78
C ASN A 201 -4.90 -4.33 36.40
N VAL A 202 -3.85 -5.16 36.35
CA VAL A 202 -3.36 -5.76 35.11
C VAL A 202 -4.42 -6.70 34.51
N ASP A 203 -5.11 -7.48 35.32
CA ASP A 203 -6.17 -8.37 34.85
C ASP A 203 -7.42 -7.60 34.38
N GLU A 204 -7.81 -6.53 35.07
CA GLU A 204 -8.86 -5.62 34.59
C GLU A 204 -8.49 -4.96 33.26
N LEU A 205 -7.25 -4.47 33.12
CA LEU A 205 -6.73 -3.91 31.87
C LEU A 205 -6.76 -4.94 30.72
N LYS A 206 -6.33 -6.18 30.97
CA LYS A 206 -6.42 -7.26 29.97
C LYS A 206 -7.86 -7.54 29.57
N LEU A 207 -8.78 -7.60 30.54
CA LEU A 207 -10.19 -7.84 30.28
C LEU A 207 -10.80 -6.71 29.43
N HIS A 208 -10.54 -5.45 29.80
CA HIS A 208 -11.01 -4.29 29.07
C HIS A 208 -10.46 -4.25 27.64
N THR A 209 -9.16 -4.48 27.47
CA THR A 209 -8.51 -4.51 26.15
C THR A 209 -9.07 -5.64 25.28
N THR A 210 -9.34 -6.81 25.87
CA THR A 210 -9.93 -7.95 25.16
C THR A 210 -11.38 -7.66 24.72
N SER A 211 -12.16 -7.00 25.59
CA SER A 211 -13.53 -6.56 25.26
C SER A 211 -13.52 -5.56 24.11
N GLN A 212 -12.70 -4.50 24.22
CA GLN A 212 -12.56 -3.49 23.17
C GLN A 212 -12.08 -4.09 21.85
N LEU A 213 -11.11 -5.01 21.88
CA LEU A 213 -10.65 -5.71 20.68
C LEU A 213 -11.77 -6.56 20.05
N THR A 214 -12.62 -7.18 20.86
CA THR A 214 -13.76 -7.97 20.39
C THR A 214 -14.81 -7.08 19.74
N GLU A 215 -15.17 -5.97 20.37
CA GLU A 215 -16.09 -4.97 19.82
C GLU A 215 -15.57 -4.37 18.51
N LEU A 216 -14.29 -3.99 18.47
CA LEU A 216 -13.64 -3.48 17.26
C LEU A 216 -13.63 -4.52 16.14
N LYS A 217 -13.34 -5.79 16.44
CA LYS A 217 -13.41 -6.88 15.45
C LYS A 217 -14.83 -7.05 14.93
N SER A 218 -15.84 -7.07 15.80
CA SER A 218 -17.25 -7.16 15.39
C SER A 218 -17.68 -5.97 14.53
N SER A 219 -17.28 -4.75 14.90
CA SER A 219 -17.54 -3.55 14.11
C SER A 219 -16.81 -3.58 12.77
N ALA A 220 -15.57 -4.07 12.72
CA ALA A 220 -14.81 -4.23 11.49
C ALA A 220 -15.46 -5.26 10.55
N THR A 221 -15.88 -6.42 11.07
CA THR A 221 -16.64 -7.42 10.29
C THR A 221 -17.98 -6.88 9.82
N ALA A 222 -18.70 -6.11 10.64
CA ALA A 222 -19.96 -5.47 10.23
C ALA A 222 -19.72 -4.42 9.13
N ALA A 223 -18.64 -3.63 9.25
CA ALA A 223 -18.23 -2.68 8.23
C ALA A 223 -17.79 -3.38 6.94
N ASP A 224 -17.07 -4.49 7.02
CA ASP A 224 -16.63 -5.29 5.87
C ASP A 224 -17.81 -5.98 5.16
N ASN A 225 -18.78 -6.50 5.92
CA ASN A 225 -20.03 -7.02 5.38
C ASN A 225 -20.86 -5.90 4.71
N LYS A 226 -20.94 -4.73 5.35
CA LYS A 226 -21.62 -3.55 4.78
C LYS A 226 -20.90 -3.04 3.54
N LEU A 227 -19.58 -3.04 3.54
CA LEU A 227 -18.74 -2.67 2.40
C LEU A 227 -18.91 -3.70 1.28
N SER A 228 -18.99 -4.98 1.57
CA SER A 228 -19.26 -6.05 0.60
C SER A 228 -20.68 -5.94 0.01
N ALA A 229 -21.67 -5.61 0.83
CA ALA A 229 -23.03 -5.31 0.40
C ALA A 229 -23.12 -3.99 -0.40
N LEU A 230 -22.26 -3.02 -0.10
CA LEU A 230 -22.15 -1.77 -0.86
C LEU A 230 -21.35 -1.94 -2.15
N LEU A 231 -20.33 -2.80 -2.18
CA LEU A 231 -19.55 -3.12 -3.37
C LEU A 231 -20.37 -3.94 -4.36
N THR A 232 -21.31 -4.77 -3.89
CA THR A 232 -22.34 -5.37 -4.75
C THR A 232 -23.39 -4.35 -5.23
N THR A 233 -23.45 -3.12 -4.70
CA THR A 233 -24.48 -2.12 -5.10
C THR A 233 -23.94 -0.80 -5.66
N GLN A 234 -22.65 -0.48 -5.51
CA GLN A 234 -21.99 0.73 -6.02
C GLN A 234 -20.85 0.42 -7.00
N ALA A 235 -20.10 -0.68 -6.84
CA ALA A 235 -19.11 -1.09 -7.83
C ALA A 235 -19.74 -1.77 -9.06
N GLU A 236 -20.96 -2.31 -8.93
CA GLU A 236 -21.81 -2.62 -10.08
C GLU A 236 -22.34 -1.33 -10.72
N LYS A 237 -22.82 -0.37 -9.93
CA LYS A 237 -23.38 0.93 -10.38
C LYS A 237 -22.37 1.87 -11.04
N ASP A 238 -21.09 1.77 -10.71
CA ASP A 238 -19.99 2.52 -11.33
C ASP A 238 -19.28 1.70 -12.45
N LYS A 239 -19.61 0.40 -12.58
CA LYS A 239 -19.43 -0.39 -13.83
C LYS A 239 -20.58 -0.21 -14.81
N VAL A 240 -21.69 0.41 -14.40
CA VAL A 240 -22.78 0.83 -15.27
C VAL A 240 -22.29 2.03 -16.10
N LEU A 241 -21.57 1.71 -17.17
CA LEU A 241 -22.01 2.23 -18.46
C LEU A 241 -23.53 1.98 -18.49
N THR A 242 -24.37 3.01 -18.40
CA THR A 242 -25.83 2.89 -18.41
C THR A 242 -26.27 2.22 -19.70
N LEU A 243 -26.24 0.88 -19.70
CA LEU A 243 -26.73 0.03 -20.75
C LEU A 243 -28.23 -0.03 -20.57
N PHE A 244 -28.95 0.60 -21.48
CA PHE A 244 -30.40 0.49 -21.49
C PHE A 244 -30.76 -0.79 -22.24
N THR A 245 -31.66 -1.61 -21.68
CA THR A 245 -32.22 -2.74 -22.43
C THR A 245 -32.82 -2.21 -23.73
N GLY A 246 -32.45 -2.81 -24.87
CA GLY A 246 -32.82 -2.32 -26.20
C GLY A 246 -31.84 -1.31 -26.83
N GLU A 247 -30.77 -0.91 -26.13
CA GLU A 247 -29.70 -0.10 -26.69
C GLU A 247 -28.96 -0.86 -27.79
N ILE A 248 -28.77 -0.20 -28.93
CA ILE A 248 -28.02 -0.74 -30.08
C ILE A 248 -26.67 -0.06 -30.16
N ARG A 249 -25.61 -0.85 -30.37
CA ARG A 249 -24.25 -0.35 -30.58
C ARG A 249 -23.60 -0.96 -31.79
N LEU A 250 -22.68 -0.20 -32.36
CA LEU A 250 -21.68 -0.73 -33.29
C LEU A 250 -20.70 -1.59 -32.50
N TYR A 251 -20.42 -2.78 -33.03
CA TYR A 251 -19.52 -3.74 -32.46
C TYR A 251 -18.55 -4.23 -33.52
N THR A 252 -17.28 -4.28 -33.14
CA THR A 252 -16.20 -4.81 -33.96
C THR A 252 -15.57 -5.97 -33.21
N SER A 253 -15.56 -7.14 -33.84
CA SER A 253 -14.85 -8.32 -33.33
C SER A 253 -14.29 -9.10 -34.51
N SER A 254 -13.12 -9.71 -34.31
CA SER A 254 -12.57 -10.70 -35.25
C SER A 254 -13.18 -12.09 -35.06
N THR A 255 -13.96 -12.31 -34.00
CA THR A 255 -14.66 -13.55 -33.70
C THR A 255 -16.17 -13.39 -33.82
N THR A 256 -16.89 -14.51 -33.89
CA THR A 256 -18.37 -14.52 -33.93
C THR A 256 -19.01 -14.27 -32.57
N ASP A 257 -18.23 -14.29 -31.49
CA ASP A 257 -18.73 -14.23 -30.12
C ASP A 257 -19.21 -12.82 -29.74
N LEU A 258 -20.36 -12.78 -29.09
CA LEU A 258 -20.96 -11.55 -28.56
C LEU A 258 -20.64 -11.40 -27.08
N PRO A 259 -20.51 -10.16 -26.58
CA PRO A 259 -20.42 -9.93 -25.15
C PRO A 259 -21.67 -10.45 -24.43
N ALA A 260 -21.51 -10.82 -23.15
CA ALA A 260 -22.63 -11.31 -22.34
C ALA A 260 -23.82 -10.34 -22.36
N ASN A 261 -25.03 -10.88 -22.49
CA ASN A 261 -26.29 -10.15 -22.57
C ASN A 261 -26.44 -9.25 -23.82
N TRP A 262 -25.62 -9.43 -24.86
CA TRP A 262 -25.81 -8.80 -26.17
C TRP A 262 -26.24 -9.82 -27.21
N LEU A 263 -27.13 -9.39 -28.11
CA LEU A 263 -27.63 -10.17 -29.23
C LEU A 263 -27.32 -9.44 -30.54
N ARG A 264 -27.11 -10.17 -31.64
CA ARG A 264 -26.87 -9.56 -32.95
C ARG A 264 -28.19 -9.04 -33.52
N CYS A 265 -28.17 -7.86 -34.15
CA CYS A 265 -29.31 -7.31 -34.86
C CYS A 265 -29.41 -7.93 -36.28
N ASP A 266 -29.75 -9.22 -36.35
CA ASP A 266 -29.82 -10.03 -37.58
C ASP A 266 -31.25 -10.50 -37.91
N GLY A 267 -32.27 -9.98 -37.21
CA GLY A 267 -33.65 -10.42 -37.43
C GLY A 267 -33.97 -11.80 -36.85
N SER A 268 -33.13 -12.39 -36.00
CA SER A 268 -33.45 -13.66 -35.34
C SER A 268 -34.69 -13.57 -34.44
N LYS A 269 -35.45 -14.68 -34.34
CA LYS A 269 -36.52 -14.83 -33.35
C LYS A 269 -35.97 -15.39 -32.05
N ILE A 270 -36.30 -14.74 -30.93
CA ILE A 270 -35.80 -15.08 -29.59
C ILE A 270 -36.96 -15.23 -28.58
N SER A 271 -36.70 -15.95 -27.49
CA SER A 271 -37.71 -16.28 -26.47
C SER A 271 -38.14 -15.03 -25.67
N ARG A 272 -39.46 -14.82 -25.56
CA ARG A 272 -40.05 -13.77 -24.70
C ARG A 272 -39.84 -14.04 -23.21
N VAL A 273 -39.75 -15.31 -22.83
CA VAL A 273 -39.53 -15.70 -21.42
C VAL A 273 -38.07 -15.44 -21.04
N THR A 274 -37.14 -15.81 -21.91
CA THR A 274 -35.70 -15.64 -21.67
C THR A 274 -35.30 -14.17 -21.71
N TYR A 275 -35.82 -13.39 -22.67
CA TYR A 275 -35.48 -11.97 -22.87
C TYR A 275 -36.69 -11.07 -22.60
N SER A 276 -37.33 -11.26 -21.44
CA SER A 276 -38.60 -10.60 -21.09
C SER A 276 -38.49 -9.08 -21.00
N ARG A 277 -37.36 -8.56 -20.51
CA ARG A 277 -37.13 -7.11 -20.43
C ARG A 277 -36.91 -6.50 -21.82
N LEU A 278 -36.15 -7.16 -22.69
CA LEU A 278 -36.00 -6.72 -24.08
C LEU A 278 -37.35 -6.73 -24.81
N PHE A 279 -38.16 -7.76 -24.61
CA PHE A 279 -39.52 -7.81 -25.14
C PHE A 279 -40.40 -6.67 -24.61
N ALA A 280 -40.29 -6.31 -23.34
CA ALA A 280 -41.02 -5.16 -22.77
C ALA A 280 -40.66 -3.83 -23.44
N VAL A 281 -39.42 -3.68 -23.95
CA VAL A 281 -38.95 -2.46 -24.61
C VAL A 281 -39.31 -2.43 -26.10
N ILE A 282 -38.98 -3.48 -26.86
CA ILE A 282 -39.14 -3.45 -28.33
C ILE A 282 -40.44 -4.11 -28.81
N GLY A 283 -41.08 -4.92 -27.97
CA GLY A 283 -42.31 -5.64 -28.28
C GLY A 283 -42.21 -6.43 -29.57
N THR A 284 -43.24 -6.31 -30.41
CA THR A 284 -43.32 -6.96 -31.72
C THR A 284 -42.98 -6.00 -32.86
N THR A 285 -42.32 -4.88 -32.56
CA THR A 285 -42.03 -3.81 -33.54
C THR A 285 -41.34 -4.32 -34.80
N TYR A 286 -40.46 -5.32 -34.64
CA TYR A 286 -39.67 -5.91 -35.73
C TYR A 286 -40.22 -7.26 -36.21
N ASP A 287 -41.29 -7.78 -35.58
CA ASP A 287 -41.98 -9.00 -36.01
C ASP A 287 -43.23 -8.62 -36.82
N VAL A 288 -43.03 -8.40 -38.12
CA VAL A 288 -44.05 -7.85 -39.04
C VAL A 288 -45.32 -8.72 -39.09
N ASN A 289 -45.18 -10.03 -38.85
CA ASN A 289 -46.31 -10.97 -38.90
C ASN A 289 -46.84 -11.34 -37.50
N ASN A 290 -46.04 -11.15 -36.44
CA ASN A 290 -46.38 -11.44 -35.04
C ASN A 290 -47.18 -12.76 -34.87
N THR A 291 -46.70 -13.83 -35.50
CA THR A 291 -47.41 -15.10 -35.60
C THR A 291 -47.20 -16.01 -34.38
N ASP A 292 -46.25 -15.68 -33.51
CA ASP A 292 -45.87 -16.51 -32.36
C ASP A 292 -46.03 -15.73 -31.05
N THR A 293 -46.64 -16.37 -30.05
CA THR A 293 -46.83 -15.79 -28.71
C THR A 293 -45.66 -16.06 -27.77
N ALA A 294 -44.77 -17.01 -28.10
CA ALA A 294 -43.62 -17.41 -27.30
C ALA A 294 -42.33 -16.66 -27.69
N THR A 295 -42.24 -16.17 -28.93
CA THR A 295 -41.04 -15.50 -29.46
C THR A 295 -41.32 -14.09 -29.97
N PHE A 296 -40.27 -13.30 -30.15
CA PHE A 296 -40.29 -12.00 -30.81
C PHE A 296 -39.03 -11.83 -31.65
N GLN A 297 -39.10 -10.95 -32.66
CA GLN A 297 -38.02 -10.76 -33.63
C GLN A 297 -37.12 -9.57 -33.23
N LEU A 298 -35.81 -9.75 -33.38
CA LEU A 298 -34.82 -8.67 -33.26
C LEU A 298 -34.86 -7.73 -34.47
N PRO A 299 -34.30 -6.51 -34.38
CA PRO A 299 -34.02 -5.70 -35.57
C PRO A 299 -33.11 -6.47 -36.54
N ASP A 300 -33.37 -6.38 -37.84
CA ASP A 300 -32.44 -6.80 -38.90
C ASP A 300 -31.74 -5.55 -39.45
N LEU A 301 -30.47 -5.37 -39.07
CA LEU A 301 -29.63 -4.26 -39.54
C LEU A 301 -28.56 -4.71 -40.54
N GLN A 302 -28.61 -5.96 -41.02
CA GLN A 302 -27.62 -6.46 -41.97
C GLN A 302 -27.80 -5.76 -43.33
N GLY A 303 -26.73 -5.13 -43.82
CA GLY A 303 -26.76 -4.39 -45.08
C GLY A 303 -27.62 -3.12 -45.06
N ARG A 304 -28.02 -2.64 -43.87
CA ARG A 304 -28.86 -1.45 -43.70
C ARG A 304 -28.09 -0.35 -42.99
N VAL A 305 -28.41 0.90 -43.34
CA VAL A 305 -27.93 2.08 -42.63
C VAL A 305 -29.03 2.57 -41.69
N VAL A 306 -28.67 2.81 -40.42
CA VAL A 306 -29.61 3.34 -39.44
C VAL A 306 -29.87 4.83 -39.73
N ILE A 307 -31.14 5.22 -39.74
CA ILE A 307 -31.57 6.61 -39.87
C ILE A 307 -32.24 7.07 -38.57
N GLY A 308 -31.94 8.30 -38.14
CA GLY A 308 -32.63 8.92 -37.01
C GLY A 308 -34.12 9.09 -37.30
N ARG A 309 -34.97 8.68 -36.35
CA ARG A 309 -36.42 8.77 -36.49
C ARG A 309 -36.87 10.23 -36.62
N ASP A 310 -37.52 10.58 -37.72
CA ASP A 310 -38.08 11.90 -37.98
C ASP A 310 -39.61 11.88 -37.81
N ILE A 311 -40.05 12.00 -36.56
CA ILE A 311 -41.48 11.96 -36.20
C ILE A 311 -42.25 13.08 -36.91
N SER A 312 -41.64 14.26 -37.04
CA SER A 312 -42.22 15.43 -37.70
C SER A 312 -42.24 15.36 -39.22
N LYS A 313 -41.55 14.39 -39.83
CA LYS A 313 -41.43 14.21 -41.29
C LYS A 313 -40.90 15.45 -42.03
N ILE A 314 -40.13 16.31 -41.35
CA ILE A 314 -39.60 17.55 -41.94
C ILE A 314 -38.52 17.23 -42.98
N ARG A 315 -37.71 16.21 -42.73
CA ARG A 315 -36.58 15.80 -43.58
C ARG A 315 -36.95 14.60 -44.46
N THR A 316 -37.77 13.68 -43.96
CA THR A 316 -38.23 12.52 -44.73
C THR A 316 -39.52 11.93 -44.18
N ASN A 317 -40.43 11.53 -45.08
CA ASN A 317 -41.65 10.81 -44.74
C ASN A 317 -41.39 9.33 -44.39
N TYR A 318 -40.26 8.77 -44.85
CA TYR A 318 -39.94 7.34 -44.73
C TYR A 318 -39.41 6.92 -43.34
N ALA A 319 -38.92 7.86 -42.52
CA ALA A 319 -38.32 7.57 -41.21
C ALA A 319 -39.20 7.95 -40.01
N SER A 320 -40.53 8.00 -40.18
CA SER A 320 -41.45 8.48 -39.14
C SER A 320 -41.87 7.43 -38.10
N LYS A 321 -41.72 6.15 -38.41
CA LYS A 321 -42.06 5.02 -37.52
C LYS A 321 -40.81 4.26 -37.12
N ILE A 322 -40.73 3.86 -35.86
CA ILE A 322 -39.68 2.92 -35.41
C ILE A 322 -39.91 1.56 -36.10
N GLY A 323 -38.84 0.87 -36.49
CA GLY A 323 -38.92 -0.38 -37.27
C GLY A 323 -39.29 -0.20 -38.75
N GLY A 324 -39.58 1.02 -39.21
CA GLY A 324 -39.79 1.30 -40.63
C GLY A 324 -38.53 1.02 -41.44
N THR A 325 -38.68 0.38 -42.60
CA THR A 325 -37.59 0.12 -43.54
C THR A 325 -37.91 0.74 -44.90
N GLY A 326 -36.88 1.03 -45.68
CA GLY A 326 -36.99 1.61 -47.01
C GLY A 326 -35.63 1.75 -47.68
N GLY A 327 -35.64 2.31 -48.90
CA GLY A 327 -34.44 2.41 -49.73
C GLY A 327 -34.10 1.10 -50.45
N HIS A 328 -33.15 1.17 -51.39
CA HIS A 328 -32.70 0.03 -52.18
C HIS A 328 -31.17 0.05 -52.26
N ALA A 329 -30.53 -1.12 -52.09
CA ALA A 329 -29.09 -1.25 -52.30
C ALA A 329 -28.73 -1.12 -53.79
N ARG A 330 -29.65 -1.51 -54.67
CA ARG A 330 -29.54 -1.35 -56.12
C ARG A 330 -30.86 -0.83 -56.68
N HIS A 331 -30.80 0.11 -57.60
CA HIS A 331 -31.99 0.74 -58.18
C HIS A 331 -31.90 0.74 -59.71
N THR A 332 -33.00 0.41 -60.37
CA THR A 332 -33.16 0.61 -61.82
C THR A 332 -33.91 1.92 -62.01
N LEU A 333 -33.29 2.87 -62.70
CA LEU A 333 -33.94 4.16 -62.99
C LEU A 333 -35.21 3.93 -63.82
N THR A 334 -36.30 4.54 -63.36
CA THR A 334 -37.54 4.68 -64.11
C THR A 334 -37.48 5.94 -64.97
N THR A 335 -38.36 6.05 -65.97
CA THR A 335 -38.47 7.27 -66.81
C THR A 335 -38.78 8.52 -65.99
N ASP A 336 -39.55 8.38 -64.91
CA ASP A 336 -39.92 9.49 -64.02
C ASP A 336 -38.74 10.01 -63.18
N GLU A 337 -37.68 9.21 -63.06
CA GLU A 337 -36.45 9.57 -62.34
C GLU A 337 -35.37 10.13 -63.28
N LEU A 338 -35.63 10.20 -64.57
CA LEU A 338 -34.75 10.86 -65.54
C LEU A 338 -35.19 12.32 -65.72
N PRO A 339 -34.25 13.29 -65.70
CA PRO A 339 -34.56 14.66 -66.08
C PRO A 339 -35.22 14.73 -67.46
N LEU A 340 -36.12 15.69 -67.65
CA LEU A 340 -36.72 15.95 -68.96
C LEU A 340 -35.60 16.18 -69.97
N HIS A 341 -35.54 15.33 -70.99
CA HIS A 341 -34.57 15.41 -72.07
C HIS A 341 -35.27 15.20 -73.41
N HIS A 342 -34.67 15.74 -74.46
CA HIS A 342 -35.16 15.61 -75.83
C HIS A 342 -34.01 15.12 -76.71
N HIS A 343 -34.31 14.17 -77.59
CA HIS A 343 -33.39 13.77 -78.63
C HIS A 343 -33.64 14.65 -79.86
N ALA A 344 -32.68 15.51 -80.19
CA ALA A 344 -32.73 16.18 -81.49
C ALA A 344 -32.73 15.11 -82.58
N SER A 345 -33.62 15.23 -83.57
CA SER A 345 -33.81 14.27 -84.66
C SER A 345 -32.58 14.12 -85.58
N GLY A 346 -31.47 14.78 -85.26
CA GLY A 346 -30.28 14.85 -86.11
C GLY A 346 -30.55 15.50 -87.46
N SER A 347 -29.70 15.19 -88.44
CA SER A 347 -29.97 15.46 -89.86
C SER A 347 -30.65 14.23 -90.45
N LEU A 348 -31.93 14.34 -90.76
CA LEU A 348 -32.68 13.30 -91.45
C LEU A 348 -32.49 13.50 -92.96
N VAL A 349 -31.65 12.67 -93.58
CA VAL A 349 -31.45 12.68 -95.03
C VAL A 349 -32.16 11.48 -95.65
N THR A 350 -32.92 11.72 -96.72
CA THR A 350 -33.35 10.65 -97.62
C THR A 350 -32.26 10.50 -98.67
N ASP A 351 -31.58 9.35 -98.69
CA ASP A 351 -30.48 9.04 -99.61
C ASP A 351 -30.96 8.60 -101.01
N MET A 352 -32.28 8.57 -101.21
CA MET A 352 -32.90 8.09 -102.43
C MET A 352 -33.96 9.10 -102.87
N ASP A 353 -33.64 9.86 -103.93
CA ASP A 353 -34.68 10.52 -104.73
C ASP A 353 -35.67 9.42 -105.13
N GLY A 354 -36.92 9.51 -104.68
CA GLY A 354 -37.90 8.44 -104.88
C GLY A 354 -37.95 8.01 -106.33
N SER A 355 -38.06 6.70 -106.57
CA SER A 355 -38.29 6.19 -107.91
C SER A 355 -39.55 6.83 -108.47
N HIS A 356 -39.37 7.71 -109.45
CA HIS A 356 -40.45 8.31 -110.21
C HIS A 356 -40.18 8.08 -111.69
N THR A 357 -41.25 7.93 -112.45
CA THR A 357 -41.19 7.78 -113.90
C THR A 357 -41.89 8.97 -114.53
N HIS A 358 -41.26 9.56 -115.53
CA HIS A 358 -41.93 10.52 -116.40
C HIS A 358 -42.69 9.75 -117.47
N SER A 359 -43.95 10.12 -117.71
CA SER A 359 -44.64 9.70 -118.92
C SER A 359 -44.14 10.56 -120.09
N ILE A 360 -43.91 9.90 -121.23
CA ILE A 360 -43.55 10.54 -122.48
C ILE A 360 -44.74 10.36 -123.41
N ASP A 361 -45.32 11.46 -123.86
CA ASP A 361 -46.30 11.45 -124.94
C ASP A 361 -45.58 11.81 -126.24
N ASP A 362 -45.43 10.82 -127.11
CA ASP A 362 -45.09 11.01 -128.51
C ASP A 362 -46.39 10.91 -129.32
N PRO A 363 -46.99 12.04 -129.73
CA PRO A 363 -48.23 12.02 -130.53
C PRO A 363 -48.00 11.44 -131.94
N GLY A 364 -46.74 11.11 -132.28
CA GLY A 364 -46.32 10.73 -133.61
C GLY A 364 -46.27 11.95 -134.54
N HIS A 365 -45.48 11.83 -135.59
CA HIS A 365 -45.47 12.81 -136.67
C HIS A 365 -45.31 12.07 -137.99
N LYS A 366 -45.80 12.70 -139.06
CA LYS A 366 -45.66 12.21 -140.43
C LYS A 366 -44.96 13.28 -141.25
N HIS A 367 -44.09 12.82 -142.14
CA HIS A 367 -43.57 13.68 -143.20
C HIS A 367 -44.46 13.47 -144.42
N ASP A 368 -44.88 14.57 -145.00
CA ASP A 368 -45.54 14.56 -146.30
C ASP A 368 -44.51 14.94 -147.36
N ALA A 369 -44.51 14.20 -148.46
CA ALA A 369 -43.64 14.46 -149.60
C ALA A 369 -44.53 14.88 -150.75
N LYS A 370 -44.40 16.15 -151.17
CA LYS A 370 -45.17 16.69 -152.29
C LYS A 370 -44.27 16.81 -153.51
N ILE A 371 -44.75 16.32 -154.63
CA ILE A 371 -44.16 16.57 -155.94
C ILE A 371 -44.72 17.90 -156.44
N LEU A 372 -43.85 18.90 -156.63
CA LEU A 372 -44.22 20.18 -157.21
C LEU A 372 -43.93 20.14 -158.72
N GLU A 373 -44.96 20.39 -159.51
CA GLU A 373 -44.84 20.51 -160.96
C GLU A 373 -44.27 21.90 -161.30
N ASP A 374 -43.08 21.93 -161.87
CA ASP A 374 -42.51 23.15 -162.46
C ASP A 374 -42.63 23.04 -163.98
N TYR A 375 -43.58 23.77 -164.56
CA TYR A 375 -43.74 23.88 -166.02
C TYR A 375 -42.74 24.91 -166.55
N GLY A 376 -41.46 24.55 -166.53
CA GLY A 376 -40.34 25.35 -167.04
C GLY A 376 -39.37 24.47 -167.80
N SER A 377 -39.27 24.70 -169.11
CA SER A 377 -38.57 23.90 -170.11
C SER A 377 -37.03 23.87 -169.99
N ASP A 378 -36.47 22.71 -170.37
CA ASP A 378 -35.10 22.39 -170.78
C ASP A 378 -34.00 22.18 -169.71
N SER A 379 -33.76 20.90 -169.35
CA SER A 379 -32.42 20.27 -169.36
C SER A 379 -32.45 18.77 -168.99
N SER A 380 -31.47 18.02 -169.49
CA SER A 380 -31.53 16.60 -169.87
C SER A 380 -30.96 15.59 -168.85
N GLU A 381 -31.42 15.60 -167.60
CA GLU A 381 -31.03 14.59 -166.61
C GLU A 381 -32.26 14.17 -165.76
N TYR A 382 -32.88 13.03 -166.10
CA TYR A 382 -34.17 12.62 -165.53
C TYR A 382 -33.99 11.58 -164.41
N PHE A 383 -34.41 11.92 -163.19
CA PHE A 383 -34.59 11.00 -162.07
C PHE A 383 -36.02 10.43 -162.10
N HIS A 384 -36.16 9.13 -162.38
CA HIS A 384 -37.46 8.46 -162.47
C HIS A 384 -37.98 8.09 -161.08
N VAL A 385 -39.05 8.75 -160.62
CA VAL A 385 -39.77 8.37 -159.38
C VAL A 385 -41.01 7.55 -159.74
N SER A 386 -41.03 6.28 -159.34
CA SER A 386 -42.18 5.39 -159.49
C SER A 386 -43.10 5.51 -158.27
N THR A 387 -44.41 5.67 -158.50
CA THR A 387 -45.43 5.59 -157.45
C THR A 387 -46.18 4.26 -157.55
N SER A 388 -46.66 3.74 -156.42
CA SER A 388 -47.25 2.39 -156.29
C SER A 388 -48.52 2.16 -157.12
N ASN A 389 -49.14 3.21 -157.68
CA ASN A 389 -50.37 3.12 -158.46
C ASN A 389 -50.14 3.13 -159.99
N GLY A 390 -48.91 2.86 -160.44
CA GLY A 390 -48.62 2.53 -161.84
C GLY A 390 -48.77 3.66 -162.86
N LYS A 391 -48.98 4.91 -162.42
CA LYS A 391 -48.92 6.11 -163.27
C LYS A 391 -47.52 6.72 -163.17
N SER A 392 -46.61 6.30 -164.05
CA SER A 392 -45.26 6.83 -164.20
C SER A 392 -45.21 7.80 -165.39
N GLY A 393 -45.07 9.09 -165.12
CA GLY A 393 -44.96 10.10 -166.17
C GLY A 393 -44.73 11.53 -165.69
N TRP A 394 -44.37 11.71 -164.43
CA TRP A 394 -44.20 13.03 -163.84
C TRP A 394 -42.70 13.37 -163.82
N TYR A 395 -42.35 14.44 -164.52
CA TYR A 395 -41.02 15.05 -164.49
C TYR A 395 -40.99 15.98 -163.27
N THR A 396 -40.04 15.77 -162.36
CA THR A 396 -39.92 16.61 -161.16
C THR A 396 -38.48 17.06 -161.04
N SER A 397 -38.26 18.37 -161.07
CA SER A 397 -36.96 18.99 -160.83
C SER A 397 -36.60 19.07 -159.35
N ARG A 398 -37.57 18.83 -158.46
CA ARG A 398 -37.39 18.98 -157.01
C ARG A 398 -38.41 18.16 -156.20
N ILE A 399 -37.92 17.41 -155.22
CA ILE A 399 -38.75 16.78 -154.17
C ILE A 399 -38.56 17.62 -152.91
N ASP A 400 -39.64 18.25 -152.45
CA ASP A 400 -39.65 18.93 -151.16
C ASP A 400 -40.25 17.99 -150.10
N VAL A 401 -39.39 17.54 -149.19
CA VAL A 401 -39.82 16.87 -147.95
C VAL A 401 -39.87 17.94 -146.88
N THR A 402 -41.07 18.21 -146.35
CA THR A 402 -41.20 19.16 -145.25
C THR A 402 -40.70 18.54 -143.96
N SER A 403 -39.86 19.27 -143.21
CA SER A 403 -39.54 18.89 -141.84
C SER A 403 -40.80 19.03 -140.98
N SER A 404 -41.03 18.03 -140.12
CA SER A 404 -42.08 18.04 -139.11
C SER A 404 -41.43 17.75 -137.77
N THR A 405 -41.76 18.55 -136.75
CA THR A 405 -41.26 18.32 -135.39
C THR A 405 -42.13 17.26 -134.72
N THR A 406 -41.50 16.34 -134.00
CA THR A 406 -42.19 15.24 -133.29
C THR A 406 -43.11 15.76 -132.19
N ASN A 407 -42.87 16.99 -131.70
CA ASN A 407 -43.57 17.61 -130.59
C ASN A 407 -43.69 16.68 -129.37
N ILE A 408 -42.66 15.86 -129.12
CA ILE A 408 -42.62 15.00 -127.94
C ILE A 408 -42.73 15.87 -126.69
N ILE A 409 -43.68 15.55 -125.82
CA ILE A 409 -43.90 16.24 -124.56
C ILE A 409 -43.44 15.33 -123.42
N LEU A 410 -42.52 15.86 -122.61
CA LEU A 410 -42.17 15.27 -121.32
C LEU A 410 -43.11 15.84 -120.26
N HIS A 411 -43.96 14.98 -119.69
CA HIS A 411 -44.82 15.40 -118.58
C HIS A 411 -44.02 15.51 -117.29
N ARG A 412 -44.28 16.54 -116.50
CA ARG A 412 -43.75 16.61 -115.13
C ARG A 412 -44.34 15.45 -114.33
N ALA A 413 -43.49 14.55 -113.86
CA ALA A 413 -43.85 13.68 -112.75
C ALA A 413 -44.16 14.62 -111.58
N GLY A 414 -45.44 14.71 -111.21
CA GLY A 414 -45.90 15.70 -110.22
C GLY A 414 -45.18 15.58 -108.88
N ASP A 415 -45.42 16.55 -108.00
CA ASP A 415 -44.83 16.58 -106.66
C ASP A 415 -45.15 15.28 -105.91
N HIS A 416 -44.12 14.61 -105.40
CA HIS A 416 -44.27 13.48 -104.50
C HIS A 416 -43.66 13.80 -103.14
N ARG A 417 -44.10 13.06 -102.12
CA ARG A 417 -43.68 13.26 -100.73
C ARG A 417 -42.96 12.03 -100.24
N HIS A 418 -41.84 12.26 -99.55
CA HIS A 418 -41.17 11.24 -98.76
C HIS A 418 -41.64 11.34 -97.31
N ALA A 419 -42.07 10.21 -96.76
CA ALA A 419 -42.32 10.12 -95.33
C ALA A 419 -41.03 9.63 -94.66
N VAL A 420 -40.46 10.47 -93.80
CA VAL A 420 -39.31 10.10 -92.97
C VAL A 420 -39.84 9.73 -91.59
N TYR A 421 -39.65 8.48 -91.19
CA TYR A 421 -39.98 7.99 -89.87
C TYR A 421 -38.71 7.60 -89.12
N GLY A 422 -38.65 7.93 -87.83
CA GLY A 422 -37.57 7.51 -86.94
C GLY A 422 -38.11 7.25 -85.54
N TYR A 423 -37.61 6.21 -84.89
CA TYR A 423 -37.84 5.94 -83.48
C TYR A 423 -36.51 6.10 -82.75
N THR A 424 -36.48 6.89 -81.69
CA THR A 424 -35.42 6.79 -80.69
C THR A 424 -35.83 5.69 -79.72
N ASN A 425 -35.32 4.47 -79.96
CA ASN A 425 -35.55 3.36 -79.04
C ASN A 425 -35.02 3.70 -77.65
N VAL A 426 -35.51 3.00 -76.63
CA VAL A 426 -34.98 3.11 -75.27
C VAL A 426 -33.48 2.79 -75.29
N THR A 427 -32.65 3.75 -74.88
CA THR A 427 -31.20 3.54 -74.73
C THR A 427 -30.86 3.16 -73.29
N GLY A 428 -30.05 2.12 -73.12
CA GLY A 428 -29.64 1.58 -71.82
C GLY A 428 -30.18 0.17 -71.58
N ASN A 429 -29.45 -0.62 -70.79
CA ASN A 429 -29.77 -2.04 -70.56
C ASN A 429 -30.77 -2.26 -69.41
N GLY A 430 -31.32 -1.20 -68.82
CA GLY A 430 -32.22 -1.28 -67.66
C GLY A 430 -31.60 -1.93 -66.41
N HIS A 431 -30.28 -2.09 -66.38
CA HIS A 431 -29.61 -2.79 -65.29
C HIS A 431 -29.57 -1.92 -64.02
N PRO A 432 -29.84 -2.53 -62.85
CA PRO A 432 -29.79 -1.80 -61.59
C PRO A 432 -28.35 -1.46 -61.22
N PHE A 433 -28.12 -0.20 -60.90
CA PHE A 433 -26.83 0.29 -60.41
C PHE A 433 -26.83 0.33 -58.88
N SER A 434 -25.63 0.24 -58.29
CA SER A 434 -25.47 0.29 -56.84
C SER A 434 -25.68 1.72 -56.35
N LEU A 435 -26.48 1.88 -55.28
CA LEU A 435 -26.66 3.14 -54.57
C LEU A 435 -25.81 3.22 -53.29
N LEU A 436 -24.94 2.22 -53.06
CA LEU A 436 -24.11 2.18 -51.86
C LEU A 436 -22.99 3.23 -51.92
N ASN A 437 -22.99 4.12 -50.93
CA ASN A 437 -21.81 4.93 -50.60
C ASN A 437 -20.67 4.01 -50.13
N PRO A 438 -19.39 4.46 -50.19
CA PRO A 438 -18.29 3.75 -49.55
C PRO A 438 -18.62 3.41 -48.09
N TYR A 439 -18.36 2.17 -47.67
CA TYR A 439 -18.77 1.67 -46.35
C TYR A 439 -17.69 0.82 -45.67
N LEU A 440 -17.76 0.78 -44.34
CA LEU A 440 -17.03 -0.16 -43.49
C LEU A 440 -18.06 -1.03 -42.77
N THR A 441 -17.88 -2.34 -42.81
CA THR A 441 -18.80 -3.29 -42.18
C THR A 441 -18.47 -3.46 -40.70
N LEU A 442 -19.46 -3.22 -39.85
CA LEU A 442 -19.44 -3.49 -38.41
C LEU A 442 -20.72 -4.23 -38.04
N ASP A 443 -20.68 -5.00 -36.96
CA ASP A 443 -21.89 -5.62 -36.42
C ASP A 443 -22.72 -4.57 -35.66
N TYR A 444 -24.04 -4.72 -35.71
CA TYR A 444 -24.94 -4.08 -34.76
C TYR A 444 -25.37 -5.10 -33.72
N ILE A 445 -25.20 -4.76 -32.44
CA ILE A 445 -25.61 -5.59 -31.32
C ILE A 445 -26.59 -4.83 -30.44
N ILE A 446 -27.54 -5.54 -29.84
CA ILE A 446 -28.57 -5.01 -28.96
C ILE A 446 -28.45 -5.62 -27.57
N TYR A 447 -28.55 -4.79 -26.54
CA TYR A 447 -28.49 -5.24 -25.15
C TYR A 447 -29.82 -5.84 -24.70
N ALA A 448 -29.78 -7.05 -24.15
CA ALA A 448 -30.95 -7.93 -23.99
C ALA A 448 -31.36 -8.25 -22.54
N ASP A 449 -30.57 -7.83 -21.54
CA ASP A 449 -30.63 -8.13 -20.09
C ASP A 449 -31.88 -8.85 -19.56
#